data_AF-A0A8S9G1P4-F1
#
_entry.id   AF-A0A8S9G1P4-F1
#
_cell.length_a   1.000
_cell.length_b   1.000
_cell.length_c   1.000
_cell.angle_alpha   90.00
_cell.angle_beta   90.00
_cell.angle_gamma   90.00
#
_symmetry.space_group_name_H-M   'P 1'
#
loop_
_entity.id
_entity.type
_entity.pdbx_description
1 polymer ?
#
loop_
_entity_poly.entity_id
_entity_poly.type
_entity_poly.pdbx_seq_one_letter_code
_entity_poly.pdbx_strand_id
1 'polypeptide(L)'
;MLPYLIRYLVKNNSRDLSPFTCQRRTGTYENTRSGDCGPVCAKFMELHLFGDPYPHMSGLTDAMVDKFRQQYAIEAYKTIVLPAYY
;
A
#
# COMPACT_ATOMS: atom_id res chain seq x y z
N MET A 1 -2.45 17.61 -14.54
CA MET A 1 -1.07 18.09 -14.73
C MET A 1 -0.10 16.97 -15.09
N LEU A 2 -0.05 15.87 -14.33
CA LEU A 2 0.89 14.76 -14.60
C LEU A 2 0.84 14.17 -16.04
N PRO A 3 -0.32 13.94 -16.68
CA PRO A 3 -0.35 13.37 -18.05
C PRO A 3 0.29 14.32 -19.08
N TYR A 4 0.09 15.63 -18.90
CA TYR A 4 0.67 16.67 -19.75
C TYR A 4 2.18 16.75 -19.58
N LEU A 5 2.68 16.66 -18.33
CA LEU A 5 4.11 16.65 -18.06
C LEU A 5 4.80 15.42 -18.70
N ILE A 6 4.18 14.24 -18.60
CA ILE A 6 4.71 13.02 -19.19
C ILE A 6 4.75 13.12 -20.72
N ARG A 7 3.71 13.67 -21.36
CA ARG A 7 3.69 13.89 -22.83
C ARG A 7 4.76 14.88 -23.28
N TYR A 8 5.02 15.90 -22.48
CA TYR A 8 6.09 16.88 -22.77
C TYR A 8 7.48 16.24 -22.68
N LEU A 9 7.74 15.43 -21.64
CA LEU A 9 9.04 14.81 -21.41
C LEU A 9 9.30 13.59 -22.31
N VAL A 10 8.25 12.83 -22.66
CA VAL A 10 8.36 11.59 -23.45
C VAL A 10 7.77 11.82 -24.85
N LYS A 11 8.65 12.04 -25.83
CA LYS A 11 8.26 12.13 -27.24
C LYS A 11 7.58 10.83 -27.69
N ASN A 12 6.49 10.96 -28.46
CA ASN A 12 5.66 9.84 -28.96
C ASN A 12 4.84 9.08 -27.90
N ASN A 13 4.56 9.69 -26.75
CA ASN A 13 3.61 9.10 -25.82
C ASN A 13 2.16 9.25 -26.31
N SER A 14 1.55 8.13 -26.73
CA SER A 14 0.15 8.05 -27.19
C SER A 14 -0.86 7.84 -26.05
N ARG A 15 -0.44 7.93 -24.79
CA ARG A 15 -1.33 7.78 -23.64
C ARG A 15 -2.35 8.93 -23.56
N ASP A 16 -3.52 8.58 -23.07
CA ASP A 16 -4.63 9.50 -22.83
C ASP A 16 -4.22 10.65 -21.88
N LEU A 17 -4.77 11.83 -22.13
CA LEU A 17 -4.56 13.04 -21.33
C LEU A 17 -5.54 13.15 -20.15
N SER A 18 -6.32 12.09 -19.88
CA SER A 18 -7.21 12.04 -18.72
C SER A 18 -6.47 12.42 -17.44
N PRO A 19 -6.99 13.40 -16.68
CA PRO A 19 -6.38 13.80 -15.43
C PRO A 19 -6.27 12.61 -14.47
N PHE A 20 -5.11 12.46 -13.83
CA PHE A 20 -5.04 11.63 -12.64
C PHE A 20 -5.91 12.26 -11.55
N THR A 21 -6.92 11.53 -11.12
CA THR A 21 -7.78 11.90 -9.99
C THR A 21 -7.34 11.14 -8.75
N CYS A 22 -7.23 11.84 -7.62
CA CYS A 22 -7.05 11.21 -6.32
C CYS A 22 -8.28 11.53 -5.46
N GLN A 23 -8.92 10.51 -4.93
CA GLN A 23 -10.04 10.66 -4.02
C GLN A 23 -9.77 9.84 -2.76
N ARG A 24 -9.89 10.49 -1.60
CA ARG A 24 -9.85 9.79 -0.32
C ARG A 24 -11.04 8.83 -0.24
N ARG A 25 -10.77 7.55 -0.06
CA ARG A 25 -11.81 6.56 0.25
C ARG A 25 -12.21 6.73 1.71
N THR A 26 -13.48 7.03 1.98
CA THR A 26 -14.02 7.13 3.33
C THR A 26 -14.46 5.77 3.84
N GLY A 27 -14.40 5.57 5.16
CA GLY A 27 -14.79 4.30 5.79
C GLY A 27 -13.73 3.20 5.72
N THR A 28 -12.53 3.46 5.18
CA THR A 28 -11.38 2.57 5.33
C THR A 28 -10.71 2.77 6.67
N TYR A 29 -9.91 1.79 7.11
CA TYR A 29 -9.08 1.97 8.29
C TYR A 29 -8.22 3.23 8.22
N GLU A 30 -8.23 4.00 9.31
CA GLU A 30 -7.43 5.20 9.47
C GLU A 30 -6.35 4.93 10.51
N ASN A 31 -5.09 4.99 10.07
CA ASN A 31 -3.98 4.87 10.99
C ASN A 31 -3.84 6.16 11.82
N THR A 32 -4.24 6.09 13.09
CA THR A 32 -4.05 7.16 14.07
C THR A 32 -2.76 7.02 14.88
N ARG A 33 -2.03 5.91 14.71
CA ARG A 33 -0.82 5.56 15.47
C ARG A 33 0.44 5.84 14.66
N SER A 34 1.52 6.21 15.35
CA SER A 34 2.83 6.39 14.71
C SER A 34 3.46 5.02 14.36
N GLY A 35 4.13 4.95 13.21
CA GLY A 35 4.88 3.76 12.78
C GLY A 35 4.07 2.70 12.00
N ASP A 36 2.76 2.86 11.87
CA ASP A 36 1.87 1.91 11.19
C ASP A 36 1.71 2.15 9.69
N CYS A 37 2.16 3.31 9.18
CA CYS A 37 1.94 3.69 7.77
C CYS A 37 2.51 2.68 6.76
N GLY A 38 3.71 2.14 7.01
CA GLY A 38 4.35 1.15 6.15
C GLY A 38 3.59 -0.18 6.13
N PRO A 39 3.41 -0.84 7.29
CA PRO A 39 2.67 -2.10 7.40
C PRO A 39 1.24 -2.03 6.84
N VAL A 40 0.51 -0.94 7.13
CA VAL A 40 -0.86 -0.74 6.64
C VAL A 40 -0.87 -0.56 5.12
N CYS A 41 0.07 0.21 4.56
CA CYS A 41 0.23 0.37 3.11
C CYS A 41 0.46 -0.98 2.41
N ALA A 42 1.39 -1.79 2.94
CA ALA A 42 1.65 -3.14 2.42
C ALA A 42 0.39 -4.01 2.45
N LYS A 43 -0.37 -3.96 3.55
CA LYS A 43 -1.60 -4.75 3.68
C LYS A 43 -2.68 -4.30 2.70
N PHE A 44 -2.84 -2.99 2.47
CA PHE A 44 -3.78 -2.48 1.47
C PHE A 44 -3.41 -2.91 0.05
N MET A 45 -2.12 -2.92 -0.30
CA MET A 45 -1.68 -3.45 -1.60
C MET A 45 -1.97 -4.95 -1.73
N GLU A 46 -1.74 -5.73 -0.67
CA GLU A 46 -2.06 -7.16 -0.63
C GLU A 46 -3.56 -7.40 -0.85
N LEU A 47 -4.43 -6.78 -0.05
CA LEU A 47 -5.89 -6.92 -0.16
C LEU A 47 -6.40 -6.54 -1.56
N HIS A 48 -5.86 -5.46 -2.14
CA HIS A 48 -6.20 -5.05 -3.50
C HIS A 48 -5.82 -6.10 -4.55
N LEU A 49 -4.63 -6.71 -4.43
CA LEU A 49 -4.12 -7.70 -5.38
C LEU A 49 -4.91 -9.03 -5.34
N PHE A 50 -5.37 -9.44 -4.15
CA PHE A 50 -6.12 -10.69 -3.97
C PHE A 50 -7.63 -10.57 -4.25
N GLY A 51 -8.07 -9.47 -4.86
CA GLY A 51 -9.47 -9.29 -5.23
C GLY A 51 -10.38 -8.93 -4.06
N ASP A 52 -9.81 -8.42 -2.96
CA ASP A 52 -10.55 -7.90 -1.80
C ASP A 52 -10.36 -6.37 -1.64
N PRO A 53 -10.77 -5.56 -2.64
CA PRO A 53 -10.67 -4.11 -2.54
C PRO A 53 -11.73 -3.54 -1.58
N TYR A 54 -11.77 -2.20 -1.51
CA TYR A 54 -12.88 -1.46 -0.89
C TYR A 54 -14.26 -2.07 -1.24
N PRO A 55 -15.17 -2.27 -0.26
CA PRO A 55 -15.15 -1.71 1.10
C PRO A 55 -14.44 -2.55 2.16
N HIS A 56 -14.01 -3.80 1.91
CA HIS A 56 -13.53 -4.71 2.96
C HIS A 56 -12.23 -4.28 3.66
N MET A 57 -11.48 -3.33 3.07
CA MET A 57 -10.41 -2.58 3.74
C MET A 57 -10.88 -1.77 4.97
N SER A 58 -12.19 -1.64 5.19
CA SER A 58 -12.83 -1.05 6.37
C SER A 58 -12.79 -1.93 7.61
N GLY A 59 -12.60 -3.24 7.43
CA GLY A 59 -12.63 -4.21 8.52
C GLY A 59 -11.34 -4.29 9.34
N LEU A 60 -10.27 -3.60 8.91
CA LEU A 60 -9.04 -3.56 9.69
C LEU A 60 -9.27 -2.83 11.01
N THR A 61 -8.73 -3.41 12.07
CA THR A 61 -8.70 -2.84 13.43
C THR A 61 -7.25 -2.75 13.88
N ASP A 62 -6.97 -1.92 14.89
CA ASP A 62 -5.63 -1.81 15.46
C ASP A 62 -5.08 -3.18 15.93
N ALA A 63 -5.95 -4.04 16.47
CA ALA A 63 -5.57 -5.39 16.88
C ALA A 63 -5.14 -6.27 15.68
N MET A 64 -5.76 -6.10 14.51
CA MET A 64 -5.32 -6.76 13.28
C MET A 64 -3.99 -6.18 12.78
N VAL A 65 -3.80 -4.86 12.91
CA VAL A 65 -2.54 -4.20 12.61
C VAL A 65 -1.40 -4.76 13.44
N ASP A 66 -1.60 -4.92 14.74
CA ASP A 66 -0.60 -5.50 15.63
C ASP A 66 -0.22 -6.92 15.22
N LYS A 67 -1.21 -7.74 14.82
CA LYS A 67 -0.97 -9.11 14.35
C LYS A 67 -0.14 -9.16 13.08
N PHE A 68 -0.51 -8.42 12.03
CA PHE A 68 0.28 -8.47 10.79
C PHE A 68 1.63 -7.77 10.94
N ARG A 69 1.78 -6.79 11.84
CA ARG A 69 3.09 -6.22 12.19
C ARG A 69 4.03 -7.27 12.78
N GLN A 70 3.55 -8.08 13.72
CA GLN A 70 4.32 -9.19 14.27
C GLN A 70 4.70 -10.19 13.17
N GLN A 71 3.76 -10.51 12.27
CA GLN A 71 4.02 -11.40 11.14
C GLN A 71 5.11 -10.83 10.20
N TYR A 72 5.01 -9.56 9.83
CA TYR A 72 6.00 -8.92 8.97
C TYR A 72 7.38 -8.89 9.62
N ALA A 73 7.45 -8.65 10.94
CA ALA A 73 8.72 -8.65 11.67
C ALA A 73 9.38 -10.04 11.68
N ILE A 74 8.62 -11.12 11.95
CA ILE A 74 9.18 -12.47 11.97
C ILE A 74 9.60 -12.93 10.57
N GLU A 75 8.84 -12.58 9.53
CA GLU A 75 9.21 -12.90 8.14
C GLU A 75 10.46 -12.13 7.70
N ALA A 76 10.56 -10.84 8.03
CA ALA A 76 11.77 -10.06 7.78
C ALA A 76 12.98 -10.63 8.51
N TYR A 77 12.82 -11.04 9.78
CA TYR A 77 13.88 -11.70 10.55
C TYR A 77 14.35 -12.99 9.86
N LYS A 78 13.42 -13.89 9.50
CA LYS A 78 13.74 -15.16 8.83
C LYS A 78 14.40 -14.98 7.47
N THR A 79 14.02 -13.94 6.74
CA THR A 79 14.47 -13.73 5.35
C THR A 79 15.78 -12.95 5.26
N ILE A 80 15.99 -12.01 6.18
CA ILE A 80 17.12 -11.06 6.10
C ILE A 80 18.16 -11.35 7.16
N VAL A 81 17.71 -11.59 8.41
CA VAL A 81 18.60 -11.68 9.57
C VAL A 81 19.11 -13.11 9.76
N LEU A 82 18.23 -14.10 9.76
CA LEU A 82 18.60 -15.50 9.98
C LEU A 82 19.64 -16.03 8.97
N PRO A 83 19.56 -15.74 7.66
CA PRO A 83 20.56 -16.18 6.70
C PRO A 83 21.92 -15.50 6.87
N ALA A 84 22.01 -14.37 7.57
CA ALA A 84 23.28 -13.72 7.85
C ALA A 84 24.11 -14.47 8.92
N TYR A 85 23.50 -15.42 9.63
CA TYR A 85 24.16 -16.25 10.64
C TYR A 85 24.60 -17.63 10.11
N TYR A 86 24.37 -17.93 8.82
CA TYR A 86 24.75 -19.19 8.18
C TYR A 86 25.56 -18.96 6.91
#